data_AF-A0A932NYL6-F1
#
_entry.id   AF-A0A932NYL6-F1
#
_cell.length_a   1.000
_cell.length_b   1.000
_cell.length_c   1.000
_cell.angle_alpha   90.00
_cell.angle_beta   90.00
_cell.angle_gamma   90.00
#
_symmetry.space_group_name_H-M   'P 1'
#
loop_
_entity.id
_entity.type
_entity.pdbx_description
1 polymer ?
#
loop_
_entity_poly.entity_id
_entity_poly.type
_entity_poly.pdbx_seq_one_letter_code
_entity_poly.pdbx_strand_id
1 'polypeptide(L)' 'MPAYFIVDVDVTDGTGFEEYRKLVPATVEKYGGRFLVRGGPVEKLEG' A
#
# COMPACT_ATOMS: atom_id res chain seq x y z
N MET A 1 16.95 -9.57 -10.00
CA MET A 1 15.88 -8.72 -10.58
C MET A 1 14.88 -8.38 -9.48
N PRO A 2 14.34 -7.15 -9.40
CA PRO A 2 13.33 -6.81 -8.39
C PRO A 2 11.95 -7.39 -8.75
N ALA A 3 11.12 -7.62 -7.73
CA ALA A 3 9.69 -7.88 -7.90
C ALA A 3 8.89 -6.65 -7.46
N TYR A 4 7.80 -6.35 -8.16
CA TYR A 4 6.89 -5.25 -7.82
C TYR A 4 5.62 -5.81 -7.21
N PHE A 5 5.23 -5.28 -6.05
CA PHE A 5 3.98 -5.61 -5.39
C PHE A 5 3.04 -4.41 -5.50
N ILE A 6 1.98 -4.57 -6.29
CA ILE A 6 0.99 -3.53 -6.59
C ILE A 6 -0.33 -3.99 -5.99
N VAL A 7 -0.96 -3.12 -5.22
CA VAL A 7 -2.24 -3.40 -4.55
C VAL A 7 -3.19 -2.26 -4.87
N ASP A 8 -4.33 -2.61 -5.44
CA ASP A 8 -5.49 -1.74 -5.56
C ASP A 8 -6.42 -2.04 -4.37
N VAL A 9 -6.88 -0.99 -3.68
CA VAL A 9 -7.58 -1.12 -2.39
C VAL A 9 -8.83 -0.26 -2.41
N ASP A 10 -9.97 -0.91 -2.23
CA ASP A 10 -11.20 -0.25 -1.81
C ASP A 10 -11.29 -0.27 -0.27
N VAL A 11 -11.35 0.90 0.35
CA VAL A 11 -11.36 1.03 1.81
C VAL A 11 -12.80 1.14 2.29
N THR A 12 -13.33 0.03 2.82
CA THR A 12 -14.70 -0.03 3.35
C THR A 12 -14.82 0.34 4.83
N ASP A 13 -13.71 0.26 5.59
CA ASP A 13 -13.59 0.73 6.98
C ASP A 13 -12.30 1.54 7.13
N GLY A 14 -12.44 2.86 7.17
CA GLY A 14 -11.29 3.77 7.28
C GLY A 14 -10.55 3.64 8.61
N THR A 15 -11.24 3.38 9.72
CA THR A 15 -10.59 3.30 11.03
C THR A 15 -9.76 2.02 11.14
N GLY A 16 -10.34 0.89 10.77
CA GLY A 16 -9.63 -0.39 10.74
C GLY A 16 -8.46 -0.38 9.75
N PHE A 17 -8.63 0.26 8.59
CA PHE A 17 -7.57 0.38 7.61
C PHE A 17 -6.37 1.19 8.12
N GLU A 18 -6.60 2.30 8.84
CA GLU A 18 -5.51 3.10 9.41
C GLU A 18 -4.72 2.32 10.48
N GLU A 19 -5.39 1.54 11.33
CA GLU A 19 -4.69 0.68 12.30
C GLU A 19 -3.87 -0.41 11.59
N TYR A 20 -4.43 -1.08 10.58
CA TYR A 20 -3.68 -2.01 9.73
C TYR A 20 -2.47 -1.33 9.07
N ARG A 21 -2.68 -0.14 8.48
CA ARG A 21 -1.67 0.63 7.75
C ARG A 21 -0.46 0.95 8.63
N LYS A 22 -0.64 1.19 9.94
CA LYS A 22 0.48 1.42 10.88
C LYS A 22 1.38 0.19 11.06
N LEU A 23 0.83 -1.01 10.94
CA LEU A 23 1.56 -2.28 11.16
C LEU A 23 2.36 -2.76 9.94
N VAL A 24 1.92 -2.41 8.74
CA VAL A 24 2.51 -2.89 7.47
C VAL A 24 4.02 -2.61 7.33
N PRO A 25 4.56 -1.42 7.66
CA PRO A 25 5.98 -1.10 7.42
C PRO A 25 6.96 -2.13 7.99
N ALA A 26 6.70 -2.64 9.20
CA ALA A 26 7.57 -3.62 9.85
C ALA A 26 7.69 -4.92 9.03
N THR A 27 6.62 -5.34 8.37
CA THR A 27 6.63 -6.54 7.51
C THR A 27 7.36 -6.25 6.20
N VAL A 28 7.13 -5.09 5.59
CA VAL A 28 7.80 -4.67 4.35
C VAL A 28 9.32 -4.63 4.56
N GLU A 29 9.78 -3.98 5.64
CA GLU A 29 11.20 -3.88 5.98
C GLU A 29 11.83 -5.25 6.28
N LYS A 30 11.12 -6.11 7.04
CA LYS A 30 11.60 -7.47 7.39
C LYS A 30 11.98 -8.29 6.17
N TYR A 31 11.27 -8.15 5.05
CA TYR A 31 11.53 -8.90 3.82
C TYR A 31 12.33 -8.10 2.78
N GLY A 32 12.96 -6.98 3.17
CA GLY A 32 13.79 -6.15 2.29
C GLY A 32 13.01 -5.32 1.28
N GLY A 33 11.70 -5.14 1.52
CA GLY A 33 10.84 -4.31 0.70
C GLY A 33 10.99 -2.82 1.01
N ARG A 34 10.50 -1.99 0.09
CA ARG A 34 10.38 -0.54 0.27
C ARG A 34 9.18 -0.03 -0.50
N PHE A 35 8.54 1.02 0.02
CA PHE A 35 7.47 1.69 -0.71
C PHE A 35 8.05 2.59 -1.81
N LEU A 36 7.49 2.48 -3.02
CA LEU A 36 7.71 3.45 -4.09
C LEU A 36 6.62 4.54 -4.08
N VAL A 37 5.36 4.11 -3.84
CA VAL A 37 4.18 4.97 -3.65
C VAL A 37 3.30 4.30 -2.60
N ARG A 38 2.57 5.11 -1.81
CA ARG A 38 1.64 4.59 -0.78
C ARG A 38 0.44 5.52 -0.56
N GLY A 39 -0.64 5.30 -1.30
CA GLY A 39 -1.90 6.06 -1.16
C GLY A 39 -1.78 7.53 -1.55
N GLY A 40 -1.03 7.83 -2.61
CA GLY A 40 -0.98 9.17 -3.19
C GLY A 40 -2.23 9.50 -4.00
N PRO A 41 -2.37 10.74 -4.49
CA PRO A 41 -3.46 11.11 -5.40
C PRO A 41 -3.43 10.22 -6.65
N VAL A 42 -4.62 9.82 -7.12
CA VAL A 42 -4.80 8.98 -8.29
C VAL A 42 -5.61 9.75 -9.33
N GLU A 43 -5.10 9.81 -10.55
CA GLU A 43 -5.82 10.33 -11.72
C GLU A 43 -6.28 9.14 -12.57
N LYS A 44 -7.60 9.01 -12.80
CA LYS A 44 -8.14 7.97 -13.68
C LYS A 44 -7.99 8.41 -15.13
N LEU A 45 -7.09 7.77 -15.87
CA LEU A 45 -6.88 8.03 -17.29
C LEU A 45 -7.92 7.31 -18.17
N GLU A 46 -8.21 6.04 -17.84
CA GLU A 46 -9.13 5.18 -18.61
C GLU A 46 -9.86 4.20 -17.69
N GLY A 47 -10.92 3.55 -18.20
CA GLY A 47 -11.74 2.54 -17.52
C GLY A 47 -13.23 2.82 -17.53
#